data_AF-A0A0H2Y3W9-F1
#
_entry.id   AF-A0A0H2Y3W9-F1
#
_cell.length_a   1.000
_cell.length_b   1.000
_cell.length_c   1.000
_cell.angle_alpha   90.00
_cell.angle_beta   90.00
_cell.angle_gamma   90.00
#
_symmetry.space_group_name_H-M   'P 1'
#
loop_
_entity.id
_entity.type
_entity.pdbx_description
1 polymer ?
#
loop_
_entity_poly.entity_id
_entity_poly.type
_entity_poly.pdbx_seq_one_letter_code
_entity_poly.pdbx_strand_id
1 'polypeptide(L)'
;MRMRCRPDLQCAEYRNRPALPLSVRCPMATSSGCLHRGGGTSRRAGRGEPRAPMLMLMHAATPSRMIVFPSLQTSRPRPMSDAQARHAPLRIFDAVRALAFIGDLSMGQPTDHSPRTGWLAAQLAHAARFDASVCDTAREVALLRWSGCTANAAGFAQVFGDDVAIRAAMLEGRPGIAEAIGGAGVALIPLAQIHCEVSGEVARILGLSSATETALRHIFETWDGNGLPARLVHEQVPPAVSIVALAGDLDVFSRTYGIERAVELIGQRAGSRYPAMLVETAAREAPRWLAALEHMAPADLDAALATPDMQGATSAELIADVIDLKLPWMTGFSRSVAATAAACYGRLSPDEAARERVYRAGLIHGIGRAAVPNDVWNLPTRLPASAWEKVRLVPYWTERAGRQTGALGEAAVLASYAYERLDGSGYFRGAREAALTLEARVLAASLAWVALRSARPWRAALSDAAAAGQLQEEAACGRLCGEAVAALVTGGAPLLRRTATRQSPAGPRLSAREVDVLRAISRGASNKQVAQALAMSPSTVRTHVEKAFRKLECSTRAAATLKASALGLL
;
A
#
# COMPACT_ATOMS: atom_id res chain seq x y z
N MET A 1 24.81 45.43 47.23
CA MET A 1 24.31 44.04 47.42
C MET A 1 23.04 43.90 46.59
N ARG A 2 23.10 43.17 45.47
CA ARG A 2 22.13 43.23 44.37
C ARG A 2 20.85 42.41 44.62
N MET A 3 19.74 43.02 44.20
CA MET A 3 18.53 42.50 43.56
C MET A 3 17.67 41.45 44.29
N ARG A 4 16.37 41.77 44.41
CA ARG A 4 15.27 40.91 43.92
C ARG A 4 14.04 41.78 43.58
N CYS A 5 13.80 41.94 42.28
CA CYS A 5 12.50 42.34 41.73
C CYS A 5 11.67 41.08 41.43
N ARG A 6 10.36 41.13 41.70
CA ARG A 6 9.29 40.36 41.02
C ARG A 6 8.96 41.08 39.67
N PRO A 7 8.10 40.59 38.74
CA PRO A 7 7.10 39.50 38.79
C PRO A 7 6.98 38.63 37.50
N ASP A 8 6.00 37.72 37.49
CA ASP A 8 5.20 37.21 36.35
C ASP A 8 5.85 37.00 34.97
N LEU A 9 5.95 35.73 34.54
CA LEU A 9 5.82 35.19 33.17
C LEU A 9 6.52 33.82 33.10
N GLN A 10 5.83 32.73 33.42
CA GLN A 10 6.29 31.37 33.08
C GLN A 10 5.11 30.37 33.07
N CYS A 11 4.06 30.72 32.31
CA CYS A 11 2.98 29.81 31.94
C CYS A 11 2.60 30.02 30.47
N ALA A 12 3.60 30.07 29.58
CA ALA A 12 3.36 30.17 28.14
C ALA A 12 4.59 29.78 27.31
N GLU A 13 5.19 28.59 27.51
CA GLU A 13 6.28 28.17 26.59
C GLU A 13 6.52 26.65 26.45
N TYR A 14 5.51 25.81 26.71
CA TYR A 14 5.63 24.35 26.55
C TYR A 14 4.49 23.69 25.75
N ARG A 15 4.01 24.36 24.70
CA ARG A 15 2.94 23.82 23.81
C ARG A 15 3.38 23.31 22.42
N ASN A 16 4.68 23.32 22.08
CA ASN A 16 5.13 22.84 20.76
C ASN A 16 6.16 21.69 20.85
N ARG A 17 5.73 20.51 21.31
CA ARG A 17 6.41 19.24 21.03
C ARG A 17 5.49 18.34 20.19
N PRO A 18 5.70 18.20 18.87
CA PRO A 18 5.04 17.15 18.11
C PRO A 18 5.52 15.77 18.60
N ALA A 19 4.55 14.93 18.95
CA ALA A 19 4.75 13.55 19.35
C ALA A 19 5.12 12.70 18.10
N LEU A 20 6.40 12.36 18.00
CA LEU A 20 6.90 11.26 17.17
C LEU A 20 7.29 10.10 18.09
N PRO A 21 7.33 8.86 17.56
CA PRO A 21 6.80 7.70 18.25
C PRO A 21 7.52 7.49 19.57
N LEU A 22 6.77 7.56 20.67
CA LEU A 22 7.08 6.88 21.93
C LEU A 22 8.58 6.95 22.30
N SER A 23 9.12 8.16 22.41
CA SER A 23 10.48 8.37 22.93
C SER A 23 10.50 7.98 24.41
N VAL A 24 11.28 6.95 24.75
CA VAL A 24 11.50 6.45 26.11
C VAL A 24 12.02 7.58 27.00
N ARG A 25 11.31 7.89 28.08
CA ARG A 25 11.91 8.55 29.25
C ARG A 25 12.41 7.46 30.19
N CYS A 26 13.69 7.53 30.57
CA CYS A 26 14.21 6.76 31.71
C CYS A 26 13.52 7.26 33.01
N PRO A 27 13.09 6.40 33.94
CA PRO A 27 12.40 6.84 35.14
C PRO A 27 13.39 7.28 36.23
N MET A 28 13.23 8.51 36.72
CA MET A 28 13.66 8.90 38.07
C MET A 28 12.42 8.94 38.97
N ALA A 29 12.61 8.40 40.18
CA ALA A 29 11.60 7.98 41.13
C ALA A 29 10.94 9.13 41.92
N THR A 30 9.88 8.73 42.65
CA THR A 30 9.17 9.41 43.78
C THR A 30 8.10 10.43 43.39
N SER A 31 6.96 10.58 44.06
CA SER A 31 6.16 9.78 45.01
C SER A 31 4.84 10.55 45.20
N SER A 32 3.79 9.86 45.67
CA SER A 32 2.64 10.43 46.42
C SER A 32 1.46 11.02 45.64
N GLY A 33 0.25 10.48 45.91
CA GLY A 33 -1.01 11.17 45.68
C GLY A 33 -2.18 10.26 45.27
N CYS A 34 -2.73 9.49 46.22
CA CYS A 34 -3.93 8.68 46.01
C CYS A 34 -5.13 9.35 46.69
N LEU A 35 -6.23 9.56 45.95
CA LEU A 35 -7.62 9.17 46.25
C LEU A 35 -8.67 10.19 45.75
N HIS A 36 -9.37 9.76 44.70
CA HIS A 36 -10.73 10.16 44.34
C HIS A 36 -11.74 9.22 45.03
N ARG A 37 -12.98 9.67 45.27
CA ARG A 37 -14.17 8.80 45.27
C ARG A 37 -15.49 9.54 45.04
N GLY A 38 -16.32 8.92 44.21
CA GLY A 38 -17.76 9.13 43.98
C GLY A 38 -18.09 8.63 42.56
N GLY A 39 -19.01 7.71 42.27
CA GLY A 39 -20.09 7.04 43.00
C GLY A 39 -21.36 7.01 42.13
N GLY A 40 -21.96 5.82 41.89
CA GLY A 40 -23.35 5.61 41.42
C GLY A 40 -23.52 5.18 39.94
N THR A 41 -23.83 3.92 39.59
CA THR A 41 -25.16 3.22 39.49
C THR A 41 -26.07 3.76 38.37
N SER A 42 -26.65 3.02 37.41
CA SER A 42 -27.65 1.93 37.56
C SER A 42 -28.22 1.48 36.19
N ARG A 43 -28.40 0.14 35.98
CA ARG A 43 -29.56 -0.65 35.41
C ARG A 43 -30.37 -0.13 34.20
N ARG A 44 -31.03 -0.89 33.31
CA ARG A 44 -31.62 -2.27 33.19
C ARG A 44 -32.11 -2.39 31.71
N ALA A 45 -31.90 -3.49 30.97
CA ALA A 45 -32.73 -4.70 30.78
C ALA A 45 -33.88 -4.67 29.73
N GLY A 46 -34.01 -5.77 28.97
CA GLY A 46 -35.26 -6.28 28.37
C GLY A 46 -35.27 -6.39 26.83
N ARG A 47 -34.99 -7.55 26.22
CA ARG A 47 -35.87 -8.71 25.88
C ARG A 47 -36.67 -8.55 24.56
N GLY A 48 -36.61 -9.57 23.69
CA GLY A 48 -37.67 -9.84 22.69
C GLY A 48 -37.24 -10.54 21.40
N GLU A 49 -37.07 -11.86 21.44
CA GLU A 49 -37.23 -12.81 20.31
C GLU A 49 -38.75 -13.01 19.99
N PRO A 50 -39.24 -13.72 18.92
CA PRO A 50 -38.73 -15.01 18.39
C PRO A 50 -39.02 -15.43 16.90
N ARG A 51 -38.38 -16.56 16.47
CA ARG A 51 -38.86 -17.71 15.62
C ARG A 51 -39.38 -17.49 14.17
N ALA A 52 -39.27 -18.38 13.17
CA ALA A 52 -38.65 -19.69 12.87
C ALA A 52 -38.91 -19.98 11.34
N PRO A 53 -38.98 -21.24 10.82
CA PRO A 53 -37.90 -22.02 10.19
C PRO A 53 -38.17 -22.37 8.69
N MET A 54 -37.21 -22.97 7.98
CA MET A 54 -37.52 -23.71 6.74
C MET A 54 -36.58 -24.90 6.47
N LEU A 55 -37.19 -25.90 5.86
CA LEU A 55 -36.91 -27.33 5.81
C LEU A 55 -35.93 -27.76 4.70
N MET A 56 -35.36 -28.96 4.90
CA MET A 56 -34.72 -29.88 3.95
C MET A 56 -35.24 -29.87 2.50
N LEU A 57 -34.36 -30.19 1.52
CA LEU A 57 -34.38 -31.48 0.82
C LEU A 57 -33.13 -31.74 -0.03
N MET A 58 -32.64 -32.97 0.06
CA MET A 58 -31.63 -33.60 -0.78
C MET A 58 -32.22 -34.01 -2.13
N HIS A 59 -31.40 -34.08 -3.19
CA HIS A 59 -31.52 -35.10 -4.25
C HIS A 59 -30.12 -35.47 -4.78
N ALA A 60 -29.80 -36.75 -4.70
CA ALA A 60 -28.63 -37.39 -5.28
C ALA A 60 -29.04 -38.11 -6.56
N ALA A 61 -28.21 -38.04 -7.61
CA ALA A 61 -28.32 -38.88 -8.79
C ALA A 61 -26.92 -39.33 -9.24
N THR A 62 -26.82 -40.62 -9.51
CA THR A 62 -25.64 -41.44 -9.86
C THR A 62 -25.11 -41.20 -11.29
N PRO A 63 -23.82 -41.48 -11.58
CA PRO A 63 -23.23 -41.25 -12.90
C PRO A 63 -23.21 -42.51 -13.77
N SER A 64 -23.56 -42.35 -15.06
CA SER A 64 -23.27 -43.31 -16.14
C SER A 64 -22.02 -42.87 -16.90
N ARG A 65 -21.14 -43.84 -17.15
CA ARG A 65 -19.86 -43.73 -17.86
C ARG A 65 -20.06 -43.30 -19.32
N MET A 66 -19.30 -42.31 -19.77
CA MET A 66 -19.03 -42.08 -21.19
C MET A 66 -17.55 -41.74 -21.36
N ILE A 67 -16.88 -42.54 -22.19
CA ILE A 67 -15.48 -42.41 -22.57
C ILE A 67 -15.39 -41.30 -23.62
N VAL A 68 -14.56 -40.27 -23.37
CA VAL A 68 -14.31 -39.14 -24.30
C VAL A 68 -12.80 -38.91 -24.42
N PHE A 69 -12.35 -38.76 -25.67
CA PHE A 69 -10.98 -38.46 -26.12
C PHE A 69 -10.39 -37.16 -25.50
N PRO A 70 -9.06 -36.99 -25.41
CA PRO A 70 -8.45 -35.89 -24.66
C PRO A 70 -8.63 -34.55 -25.39
N SER A 71 -9.59 -33.74 -24.92
CA SER A 71 -9.69 -32.32 -25.24
C SER A 71 -8.67 -31.51 -24.44
N LEU A 72 -7.92 -30.64 -25.11
CA LEU A 72 -7.15 -29.56 -24.48
C LEU A 72 -8.09 -28.69 -23.62
N GLN A 73 -8.12 -28.92 -22.31
CA GLN A 73 -8.90 -28.14 -21.37
C GLN A 73 -8.20 -26.80 -21.12
N THR A 74 -8.83 -25.71 -21.56
CA THR A 74 -8.67 -24.39 -20.96
C THR A 74 -9.10 -24.49 -19.50
N SER A 75 -8.13 -24.51 -18.59
CA SER A 75 -8.37 -24.55 -17.15
C SER A 75 -9.05 -23.26 -16.71
N ARG A 76 -10.37 -23.28 -16.52
CA ARG A 76 -11.06 -22.27 -15.72
C ARG A 76 -10.50 -22.32 -14.28
N PRO A 77 -10.21 -21.17 -13.65
CA PRO A 77 -9.71 -21.16 -12.28
C PRO A 77 -10.75 -21.78 -11.32
N ARG A 78 -10.32 -22.74 -10.51
CA ARG A 78 -11.14 -23.34 -9.45
C ARG A 78 -11.35 -22.35 -8.31
N PRO A 79 -12.52 -22.35 -7.63
CA PRO A 79 -12.73 -21.56 -6.44
C PRO A 79 -11.76 -21.99 -5.33
N MET A 80 -11.14 -21.00 -4.70
CA MET A 80 -10.20 -21.14 -3.58
C MET A 80 -10.86 -21.87 -2.39
N SER A 81 -10.08 -22.66 -1.64
CA SER A 81 -10.59 -23.49 -0.55
C SER A 81 -10.90 -22.71 0.75
N ASP A 82 -11.89 -23.21 1.50
CA ASP A 82 -12.53 -22.67 2.72
C ASP A 82 -11.61 -22.24 3.89
N ALA A 83 -10.29 -22.39 3.81
CA ALA A 83 -9.36 -21.95 4.86
C ALA A 83 -8.76 -20.55 4.61
N GLN A 84 -8.91 -19.99 3.39
CA GLN A 84 -8.47 -18.64 3.02
C GLN A 84 -9.58 -17.58 3.16
N ALA A 85 -10.81 -18.01 3.44
CA ALA A 85 -11.98 -17.16 3.53
C ALA A 85 -12.29 -16.78 4.98
N ARG A 86 -11.72 -15.68 5.50
CA ARG A 86 -12.25 -15.04 6.71
C ARG A 86 -12.19 -13.51 6.70
N HIS A 87 -12.22 -12.86 5.54
CA HIS A 87 -12.47 -11.42 5.42
C HIS A 87 -13.18 -11.19 4.06
N ALA A 88 -14.22 -10.35 3.99
CA ALA A 88 -15.06 -10.29 2.80
C ALA A 88 -14.26 -9.82 1.56
N PRO A 89 -14.46 -10.41 0.37
CA PRO A 89 -13.67 -10.08 -0.81
C PRO A 89 -13.89 -8.64 -1.27
N LEU A 90 -12.84 -7.98 -1.77
CA LEU A 90 -12.92 -6.72 -2.49
C LEU A 90 -13.07 -6.97 -3.98
N ARG A 91 -13.84 -6.13 -4.68
CA ARG A 91 -13.81 -6.14 -6.15
C ARG A 91 -12.41 -5.73 -6.62
N ILE A 92 -11.88 -6.39 -7.66
CA ILE A 92 -10.56 -6.08 -8.22
C ILE A 92 -10.48 -4.59 -8.61
N PHE A 93 -11.53 -4.05 -9.23
CA PHE A 93 -11.59 -2.62 -9.57
C PHE A 93 -11.33 -1.71 -8.35
N ASP A 94 -11.90 -2.02 -7.19
CA ASP A 94 -11.76 -1.21 -5.98
C ASP A 94 -10.32 -1.28 -5.44
N ALA A 95 -9.68 -2.46 -5.52
CA ALA A 95 -8.27 -2.62 -5.19
C ALA A 95 -7.36 -1.87 -6.18
N VAL A 96 -7.66 -1.94 -7.47
CA VAL A 96 -6.92 -1.20 -8.50
C VAL A 96 -7.01 0.31 -8.28
N ARG A 97 -8.18 0.84 -7.92
CA ARG A 97 -8.33 2.25 -7.57
C ARG A 97 -7.49 2.65 -6.36
N ALA A 98 -7.43 1.79 -5.33
CA ALA A 98 -6.57 2.03 -4.17
C ALA A 98 -5.09 2.11 -4.57
N LEU A 99 -4.65 1.17 -5.42
CA LEU A 99 -3.28 1.09 -5.92
C LEU A 99 -2.93 2.25 -6.85
N ALA A 100 -3.87 2.68 -7.70
CA ALA A 100 -3.73 3.86 -8.56
C ALA A 100 -3.53 5.12 -7.70
N PHE A 101 -4.34 5.30 -6.66
CA PHE A 101 -4.22 6.42 -5.73
C PHE A 101 -2.87 6.42 -4.97
N ILE A 102 -2.44 5.25 -4.49
CA ILE A 102 -1.11 5.06 -3.88
C ILE A 102 -0.01 5.46 -4.86
N GLY A 103 -0.13 5.01 -6.10
CA GLY A 103 0.78 5.30 -7.20
C GLY A 103 0.90 6.79 -7.46
N ASP A 104 -0.23 7.48 -7.64
CA ASP A 104 -0.27 8.92 -7.90
C ASP A 104 0.40 9.71 -6.76
N LEU A 105 0.09 9.38 -5.50
CA LEU A 105 0.74 10.00 -4.34
C LEU A 105 2.26 9.80 -4.33
N SER A 106 2.72 8.58 -4.60
CA SER A 106 4.16 8.27 -4.56
C SER A 106 4.91 8.76 -5.81
N MET A 107 4.20 9.13 -6.88
CA MET A 107 4.75 9.82 -8.04
C MET A 107 4.65 11.35 -7.92
N GLY A 108 4.09 11.85 -6.81
CA GLY A 108 3.90 13.29 -6.57
C GLY A 108 2.86 13.94 -7.49
N GLN A 109 1.94 13.14 -8.03
CA GLN A 109 0.90 13.58 -8.96
C GLN A 109 -0.45 13.81 -8.25
N PRO A 110 -1.37 14.59 -8.87
CA PRO A 110 -2.74 14.69 -8.41
C PRO A 110 -3.41 13.32 -8.28
N THR A 111 -4.32 13.17 -7.31
CA THR A 111 -4.94 11.87 -6.97
C THR A 111 -5.90 11.31 -8.03
N ASP A 112 -6.18 12.07 -9.08
CA ASP A 112 -6.99 11.72 -10.23
C ASP A 112 -6.16 11.49 -11.51
N HIS A 113 -4.82 11.56 -11.41
CA HIS A 113 -3.92 11.41 -12.56
C HIS A 113 -4.07 10.04 -13.22
N SER A 114 -4.05 8.95 -12.46
CA SER A 114 -4.18 7.60 -13.02
C SER A 114 -5.57 7.31 -13.60
N PRO A 115 -6.70 7.64 -12.94
CA PRO A 115 -8.02 7.58 -13.55
C PRO A 115 -8.15 8.35 -14.86
N ARG A 116 -7.66 9.60 -14.90
CA ARG A 116 -7.70 10.42 -16.13
C ARG A 116 -6.84 9.85 -17.24
N THR A 117 -5.63 9.38 -16.89
CA THR A 117 -4.75 8.70 -17.84
C THR A 117 -5.43 7.46 -18.42
N GLY A 118 -6.13 6.66 -17.59
CA GLY A 118 -6.85 5.48 -18.06
C GLY A 118 -7.98 5.81 -19.02
N TRP A 119 -8.71 6.89 -18.77
CA TRP A 119 -9.76 7.35 -19.67
C TRP A 119 -9.17 7.87 -20.98
N LEU A 120 -8.15 8.74 -20.93
CA LEU A 120 -7.46 9.23 -22.14
C LEU A 120 -6.85 8.09 -22.96
N ALA A 121 -6.27 7.09 -22.30
CA ALA A 121 -5.69 5.92 -22.94
C ALA A 121 -6.77 5.09 -23.69
N ALA A 122 -7.94 4.91 -23.08
CA ALA A 122 -9.07 4.25 -23.73
C ALA A 122 -9.56 5.03 -24.97
N GLN A 123 -9.70 6.36 -24.83
CA GLN A 123 -10.11 7.23 -25.93
C GLN A 123 -9.11 7.21 -27.09
N LEU A 124 -7.81 7.25 -26.77
CA LEU A 124 -6.74 7.18 -27.76
C LEU A 124 -6.72 5.83 -28.48
N ALA A 125 -6.81 4.72 -27.74
CA ALA A 125 -6.87 3.38 -28.30
C ALA A 125 -8.06 3.24 -29.28
N HIS A 126 -9.24 3.71 -28.85
CA HIS A 126 -10.45 3.68 -29.68
C HIS A 126 -10.32 4.55 -30.94
N ALA A 127 -9.85 5.79 -30.81
CA ALA A 127 -9.67 6.70 -31.94
C ALA A 127 -8.61 6.21 -32.94
N ALA A 128 -7.59 5.49 -32.46
CA ALA A 128 -6.59 4.83 -33.28
C ALA A 128 -7.05 3.46 -33.84
N ARG A 129 -8.31 3.08 -33.61
CA ARG A 129 -8.96 1.85 -34.12
C ARG A 129 -8.34 0.54 -33.61
N PHE A 130 -7.78 0.55 -32.41
CA PHE A 130 -7.45 -0.70 -31.73
C PHE A 130 -8.73 -1.44 -31.31
N ASP A 131 -8.63 -2.75 -31.11
CA ASP A 131 -9.74 -3.57 -30.65
C ASP A 131 -10.09 -3.30 -29.17
N ALA A 132 -11.21 -3.87 -28.72
CA ALA A 132 -11.68 -3.74 -27.36
C ALA A 132 -10.70 -4.32 -26.33
N SER A 133 -9.96 -5.39 -26.67
CA SER A 133 -9.00 -6.01 -25.76
C SER A 133 -7.85 -5.06 -25.45
N VAL A 134 -7.32 -4.36 -26.45
CA VAL A 134 -6.26 -3.37 -26.24
C VAL A 134 -6.78 -2.17 -25.47
N CYS A 135 -8.03 -1.74 -25.69
CA CYS A 135 -8.65 -0.68 -24.90
C CYS A 135 -8.77 -1.06 -23.42
N ASP A 136 -9.16 -2.31 -23.12
CA ASP A 136 -9.24 -2.85 -21.76
C ASP A 136 -7.85 -2.88 -21.13
N THR A 137 -6.87 -3.48 -21.80
CA THR A 137 -5.46 -3.49 -21.35
C THR A 137 -4.94 -2.07 -21.10
N ALA A 138 -5.22 -1.10 -21.96
CA ALA A 138 -4.78 0.28 -21.77
C ALA A 138 -5.37 0.93 -20.51
N ARG A 139 -6.65 0.66 -20.19
CA ARG A 139 -7.29 1.13 -18.94
C ARG A 139 -6.63 0.51 -17.71
N GLU A 140 -6.44 -0.80 -17.73
CA GLU A 140 -5.85 -1.54 -16.59
C GLU A 140 -4.39 -1.14 -16.36
N VAL A 141 -3.60 -1.08 -17.43
CA VAL A 141 -2.20 -0.67 -17.40
C VAL A 141 -2.09 0.77 -16.94
N ALA A 142 -2.94 1.69 -17.42
CA ALA A 142 -2.92 3.07 -16.94
C ALA A 142 -3.15 3.13 -15.43
N LEU A 143 -4.16 2.44 -14.89
CA LEU A 143 -4.44 2.47 -13.46
C LEU A 143 -3.32 1.84 -12.61
N LEU A 144 -2.66 0.81 -13.12
CA LEU A 144 -1.64 0.06 -12.38
C LEU A 144 -0.20 0.42 -12.70
N ARG A 145 0.06 1.33 -13.66
CA ARG A 145 1.43 1.67 -14.11
C ARG A 145 2.34 2.14 -13.00
N TRP A 146 1.78 2.67 -11.91
CA TRP A 146 2.53 3.13 -10.75
C TRP A 146 2.55 2.16 -9.58
N SER A 147 1.95 0.98 -9.67
CA SER A 147 1.90 0.01 -8.55
C SER A 147 3.29 -0.48 -8.10
N GLY A 148 4.31 -0.40 -8.96
CA GLY A 148 5.71 -0.68 -8.62
C GLY A 148 6.50 0.47 -7.98
N CYS A 149 5.93 1.68 -7.87
CA CYS A 149 6.69 2.86 -7.42
C CYS A 149 7.11 2.80 -5.94
N THR A 150 6.32 2.12 -5.10
CA THR A 150 6.66 1.91 -3.70
C THR A 150 7.90 1.02 -3.59
N ALA A 151 7.98 -0.03 -4.38
CA ALA A 151 9.08 -1.01 -4.34
C ALA A 151 10.47 -0.44 -4.67
N ASN A 152 10.56 0.57 -5.54
CA ASN A 152 11.83 1.22 -5.89
C ASN A 152 12.02 2.59 -5.22
N ALA A 153 11.07 3.04 -4.38
CA ALA A 153 11.15 4.33 -3.68
C ALA A 153 12.43 4.47 -2.85
N ALA A 154 12.87 3.41 -2.15
CA ALA A 154 14.09 3.44 -1.34
C ALA A 154 15.35 3.65 -2.20
N GLY A 155 15.39 3.03 -3.40
CA GLY A 155 16.49 3.22 -4.33
C GLY A 155 16.47 4.60 -4.98
N PHE A 156 15.29 5.13 -5.32
CA PHE A 156 15.16 6.52 -5.77
C PHE A 156 15.66 7.51 -4.70
N ALA A 157 15.30 7.32 -3.44
CA ALA A 157 15.73 8.20 -2.37
C ALA A 157 17.25 8.15 -2.13
N GLN A 158 17.87 6.98 -2.29
CA GLN A 158 19.33 6.84 -2.20
C GLN A 158 20.08 7.59 -3.31
N VAL A 159 19.49 7.66 -4.51
CA VAL A 159 20.13 8.28 -5.68
C VAL A 159 19.81 9.77 -5.78
N PHE A 160 18.57 10.16 -5.46
CA PHE A 160 18.03 11.49 -5.76
C PHE A 160 17.50 12.27 -4.54
N GLY A 161 17.47 11.66 -3.34
CA GLY A 161 16.93 12.30 -2.13
C GLY A 161 15.41 12.20 -2.00
N ASP A 162 14.69 13.30 -2.26
CA ASP A 162 13.22 13.31 -2.19
C ASP A 162 12.64 12.55 -3.41
N ASP A 163 12.32 11.26 -3.20
CA ASP A 163 11.84 10.36 -4.25
C ASP A 163 10.51 10.81 -4.87
N VAL A 164 9.67 11.51 -4.12
CA VAL A 164 8.36 11.98 -4.59
C VAL A 164 8.54 13.22 -5.47
N ALA A 165 9.34 14.19 -5.02
CA ALA A 165 9.57 15.42 -5.76
C ALA A 165 10.31 15.19 -7.08
N ILE A 166 11.33 14.32 -7.10
CA ILE A 166 12.07 14.02 -8.33
C ILE A 166 11.18 13.32 -9.37
N ARG A 167 10.28 12.42 -8.95
CA ARG A 167 9.34 11.74 -9.84
C ARG A 167 8.33 12.71 -10.44
N ALA A 168 7.82 13.64 -9.64
CA ALA A 168 6.93 14.68 -10.16
C ALA A 168 7.65 15.52 -11.23
N ALA A 169 8.87 15.97 -10.95
CA ALA A 169 9.68 16.72 -11.90
C ALA A 169 10.01 15.93 -13.18
N MET A 170 10.24 14.62 -13.06
CA MET A 170 10.46 13.70 -14.19
C MET A 170 9.24 13.62 -15.11
N LEU A 171 8.05 13.40 -14.54
CA LEU A 171 6.81 13.29 -15.30
C LEU A 171 6.44 14.63 -15.96
N GLU A 172 6.65 15.73 -15.24
CA GLU A 172 6.41 17.08 -15.75
C GLU A 172 7.45 17.52 -16.78
N GLY A 173 8.55 16.80 -16.95
CA GLY A 173 9.63 17.17 -17.88
C GLY A 173 10.24 18.53 -17.54
N ARG A 174 10.39 18.85 -16.25
CA ARG A 174 10.91 20.16 -15.82
C ARG A 174 12.32 20.42 -16.39
N PRO A 175 12.66 21.67 -16.77
CA PRO A 175 14.01 22.01 -17.21
C PRO A 175 15.08 21.59 -16.18
N GLY A 176 16.22 21.08 -16.64
CA GLY A 176 17.31 20.63 -15.76
C GLY A 176 17.18 19.19 -15.25
N ILE A 177 16.02 18.55 -15.45
CA ILE A 177 15.79 17.18 -14.95
C ILE A 177 16.60 16.14 -15.73
N ALA A 178 16.77 16.34 -17.03
CA ALA A 178 17.52 15.43 -17.89
C ALA A 178 19.01 15.41 -17.50
N GLU A 179 19.57 16.57 -17.15
CA GLU A 179 20.94 16.72 -16.66
C GLU A 179 21.10 16.08 -15.27
N ALA A 180 20.15 16.32 -14.37
CA ALA A 180 20.14 15.70 -13.04
C ALA A 180 20.07 14.17 -13.10
N ILE A 181 19.33 13.63 -14.07
CA ILE A 181 19.21 12.18 -14.31
C ILE A 181 20.41 11.63 -15.07
N GLY A 182 20.96 12.37 -16.03
CA GLY A 182 22.05 11.94 -16.90
C GLY A 182 23.28 11.47 -16.09
N GLY A 183 23.57 12.14 -14.98
CA GLY A 183 24.63 11.72 -14.04
C GLY A 183 24.34 10.41 -13.29
N ALA A 184 23.09 9.95 -13.27
CA ALA A 184 22.60 8.79 -12.53
C ALA A 184 21.97 7.69 -13.43
N GLY A 185 22.13 7.77 -14.76
CA GLY A 185 21.45 6.90 -15.72
C GLY A 185 21.66 5.40 -15.49
N VAL A 186 22.84 4.99 -15.02
CA VAL A 186 23.14 3.58 -14.68
C VAL A 186 22.27 3.08 -13.51
N ALA A 187 21.93 3.96 -12.56
CA ALA A 187 21.10 3.61 -11.42
C ALA A 187 19.62 3.44 -11.80
N LEU A 188 19.16 4.02 -12.92
CA LEU A 188 17.76 3.90 -13.36
C LEU A 188 17.40 2.50 -13.85
N ILE A 189 18.35 1.74 -14.42
CA ILE A 189 18.10 0.40 -14.95
C ILE A 189 17.51 -0.55 -13.87
N PRO A 190 18.19 -0.78 -12.73
CA PRO A 190 17.64 -1.63 -11.68
C PRO A 190 16.36 -1.06 -11.07
N LEU A 191 16.20 0.27 -11.01
CA LEU A 191 14.98 0.90 -10.48
C LEU A 191 13.78 0.67 -11.40
N ALA A 192 13.97 0.75 -12.72
CA ALA A 192 12.96 0.44 -13.72
C ALA A 192 12.60 -1.06 -13.69
N GLN A 193 13.59 -1.95 -13.59
CA GLN A 193 13.35 -3.39 -13.48
C GLN A 193 12.51 -3.75 -12.24
N ILE A 194 12.85 -3.19 -11.06
CA ILE A 194 12.05 -3.38 -9.83
C ILE A 194 10.61 -2.92 -10.03
N HIS A 195 10.43 -1.74 -10.61
CA HIS A 195 9.11 -1.16 -10.84
C HIS A 195 8.25 -2.03 -11.75
N CYS A 196 8.78 -2.36 -12.92
CA CYS A 196 8.08 -3.12 -13.95
C CYS A 196 7.76 -4.54 -13.45
N GLU A 197 8.69 -5.19 -12.76
CA GLU A 197 8.47 -6.54 -12.25
C GLU A 197 7.40 -6.58 -11.16
N VAL A 198 7.42 -5.62 -10.23
CA VAL A 198 6.38 -5.51 -9.19
C VAL A 198 5.03 -5.17 -9.78
N SER A 199 4.97 -4.28 -10.78
CA SER A 199 3.70 -3.90 -11.41
C SER A 199 3.08 -5.09 -12.17
N GLY A 200 3.88 -5.86 -12.89
CA GLY A 200 3.42 -7.11 -13.52
C GLY A 200 2.97 -8.14 -12.49
N GLU A 201 3.69 -8.27 -11.37
CA GLU A 201 3.32 -9.19 -10.29
C GLU A 201 2.00 -8.81 -9.62
N VAL A 202 1.71 -7.51 -9.46
CA VAL A 202 0.41 -7.01 -8.98
C VAL A 202 -0.71 -7.45 -9.93
N ALA A 203 -0.56 -7.24 -11.24
CA ALA A 203 -1.55 -7.69 -12.22
C ALA A 203 -1.77 -9.21 -12.19
N ARG A 204 -0.69 -9.97 -12.03
CA ARG A 204 -0.74 -11.43 -11.90
C ARG A 204 -1.49 -11.88 -10.63
N ILE A 205 -1.27 -11.22 -9.49
CA ILE A 205 -1.98 -11.51 -8.23
C ILE A 205 -3.46 -11.14 -8.33
N LEU A 206 -3.79 -10.06 -9.04
CA LEU A 206 -5.16 -9.66 -9.31
C LEU A 206 -5.87 -10.59 -10.31
N GLY A 207 -5.13 -11.42 -11.05
CA GLY A 207 -5.68 -12.32 -12.06
C GLY A 207 -6.10 -11.61 -13.35
N LEU A 208 -5.46 -10.47 -13.66
CA LEU A 208 -5.67 -9.75 -14.92
C LEU A 208 -5.04 -10.49 -16.10
N SER A 209 -5.41 -10.11 -17.32
CA SER A 209 -4.87 -10.73 -18.54
C SER A 209 -3.34 -10.73 -18.62
N SER A 210 -2.79 -11.71 -19.36
CA SER A 210 -1.35 -11.76 -19.65
C SER A 210 -0.88 -10.54 -20.44
N ALA A 211 -1.75 -9.95 -21.26
CA ALA A 211 -1.44 -8.71 -21.99
C ALA A 211 -1.22 -7.54 -21.02
N THR A 212 -2.05 -7.41 -19.99
CA THR A 212 -1.89 -6.41 -18.92
C THR A 212 -0.63 -6.65 -18.11
N GLU A 213 -0.35 -7.90 -17.72
CA GLU A 213 0.91 -8.26 -17.06
C GLU A 213 2.13 -7.88 -17.91
N THR A 214 2.16 -8.30 -19.18
CA THR A 214 3.26 -8.00 -20.10
C THR A 214 3.44 -6.50 -20.28
N ALA A 215 2.37 -5.74 -20.53
CA ALA A 215 2.47 -4.29 -20.69
C ALA A 215 3.03 -3.60 -19.43
N LEU A 216 2.62 -4.01 -18.22
CA LEU A 216 3.17 -3.47 -16.98
C LEU A 216 4.65 -3.82 -16.76
N ARG A 217 5.10 -5.01 -17.21
CA ARG A 217 6.52 -5.40 -17.20
C ARG A 217 7.39 -4.60 -18.18
N HIS A 218 6.75 -3.86 -19.10
CA HIS A 218 7.39 -3.08 -20.16
C HIS A 218 6.94 -1.61 -20.16
N ILE A 219 6.39 -1.09 -19.05
CA ILE A 219 5.72 0.22 -19.03
C ILE A 219 6.64 1.42 -19.27
N PHE A 220 7.96 1.22 -19.22
CA PHE A 220 8.97 2.25 -19.50
C PHE A 220 9.71 2.03 -20.83
N GLU A 221 9.25 1.11 -21.68
CA GLU A 221 9.78 0.99 -23.04
C GLU A 221 9.40 2.24 -23.86
N THR A 222 10.25 2.59 -24.82
CA THR A 222 10.03 3.69 -25.75
C THR A 222 10.12 3.17 -27.17
N TRP A 223 9.43 3.82 -28.10
CA TRP A 223 9.30 3.35 -29.49
C TRP A 223 10.65 3.16 -30.22
N ASP A 224 11.67 3.93 -29.87
CA ASP A 224 13.03 3.92 -30.44
C ASP A 224 13.99 2.89 -29.83
N GLY A 225 13.56 2.11 -28.83
CA GLY A 225 14.42 1.14 -28.15
C GLY A 225 15.35 1.71 -27.08
N ASN A 226 15.23 2.99 -26.73
CA ASN A 226 15.98 3.57 -25.62
C ASN A 226 15.34 3.31 -24.25
N GLY A 227 14.12 2.75 -24.23
CA GLY A 227 13.35 2.45 -23.03
C GLY A 227 13.88 1.25 -22.24
N LEU A 228 13.26 1.02 -21.09
CA LEU A 228 13.68 0.00 -20.13
C LEU A 228 12.49 -0.88 -19.72
N PRO A 229 12.73 -2.13 -19.27
CA PRO A 229 14.03 -2.76 -19.04
C PRO A 229 14.59 -3.57 -20.21
N ALA A 230 13.78 -3.92 -21.21
CA ALA A 230 14.14 -4.84 -22.29
C ALA A 230 14.61 -4.14 -23.58
N ARG A 231 14.46 -2.81 -23.69
CA ARG A 231 14.86 -2.03 -24.87
C ARG A 231 14.15 -2.50 -26.13
N LEU A 232 12.84 -2.71 -26.01
CA LEU A 232 12.00 -3.17 -27.12
C LEU A 232 11.93 -2.07 -28.18
N VAL A 233 12.02 -2.46 -29.45
CA VAL A 233 11.97 -1.53 -30.59
C VAL A 233 10.66 -1.66 -31.34
N HIS A 234 10.06 -0.53 -31.69
CA HIS A 234 8.92 -0.44 -32.58
C HIS A 234 7.79 -1.43 -32.21
N GLU A 235 7.38 -2.30 -33.13
CA GLU A 235 6.25 -3.23 -32.97
C GLU A 235 6.47 -4.27 -31.86
N GLN A 236 7.68 -4.40 -31.33
CA GLN A 236 7.93 -5.22 -30.14
C GLN A 236 7.36 -4.58 -28.87
N VAL A 237 7.23 -3.25 -28.84
CA VAL A 237 6.64 -2.53 -27.71
C VAL A 237 5.13 -2.84 -27.67
N PRO A 238 4.60 -3.37 -26.56
CA PRO A 238 3.17 -3.65 -26.45
C PRO A 238 2.36 -2.37 -26.70
N PRO A 239 1.29 -2.39 -27.54
CA PRO A 239 0.55 -1.17 -27.91
C PRO A 239 0.07 -0.35 -26.71
N ALA A 240 -0.38 -1.02 -25.65
CA ALA A 240 -0.84 -0.39 -24.42
C ALA A 240 0.25 0.45 -23.73
N VAL A 241 1.54 0.10 -23.85
CA VAL A 241 2.65 0.88 -23.29
C VAL A 241 2.72 2.25 -23.94
N SER A 242 2.76 2.30 -25.28
CA SER A 242 2.83 3.55 -26.03
C SER A 242 1.57 4.41 -25.86
N ILE A 243 0.38 3.78 -25.83
CA ILE A 243 -0.91 4.45 -25.62
C ILE A 243 -0.94 5.10 -24.23
N VAL A 244 -0.60 4.35 -23.18
CA VAL A 244 -0.63 4.84 -21.79
C VAL A 244 0.45 5.90 -21.55
N ALA A 245 1.65 5.74 -22.12
CA ALA A 245 2.71 6.73 -22.00
C ALA A 245 2.30 8.06 -22.67
N LEU A 246 1.71 8.03 -23.86
CA LEU A 246 1.22 9.23 -24.55
C LEU A 246 0.06 9.89 -23.80
N ALA A 247 -0.91 9.10 -23.32
CA ALA A 247 -2.03 9.60 -22.53
C ALA A 247 -1.59 10.23 -21.21
N GLY A 248 -0.59 9.64 -20.55
CA GLY A 248 0.00 10.16 -19.32
C GLY A 248 0.73 11.48 -19.54
N ASP A 249 1.58 11.56 -20.56
CA ASP A 249 2.25 12.81 -20.95
C ASP A 249 1.23 13.89 -21.33
N LEU A 250 0.15 13.54 -22.04
CA LEU A 250 -0.92 14.49 -22.37
C LEU A 250 -1.60 15.06 -21.12
N ASP A 251 -1.96 14.23 -20.13
CA ASP A 251 -2.55 14.70 -18.87
C ASP A 251 -1.59 15.59 -18.08
N VAL A 252 -0.33 15.16 -17.91
CA VAL A 252 0.66 15.93 -17.14
C VAL A 252 1.00 17.25 -17.83
N PHE A 253 1.32 17.22 -19.12
CA PHE A 253 1.74 18.43 -19.82
C PHE A 253 0.61 19.43 -20.02
N SER A 254 -0.64 18.96 -20.24
CA SER A 254 -1.77 19.88 -20.36
C SER A 254 -2.02 20.65 -19.07
N ARG A 255 -1.92 19.98 -17.91
CA ARG A 255 -2.04 20.62 -16.59
C ARG A 255 -0.89 21.56 -16.27
N THR A 256 0.32 21.21 -16.70
CA THR A 256 1.55 21.94 -16.33
C THR A 256 1.80 23.13 -17.27
N TYR A 257 1.53 22.98 -18.56
CA TYR A 257 1.96 23.92 -19.60
C TYR A 257 0.82 24.41 -20.51
N GLY A 258 -0.41 23.91 -20.33
CA GLY A 258 -1.53 24.16 -21.24
C GLY A 258 -1.58 23.18 -22.42
N ILE A 259 -2.72 23.11 -23.09
CA ILE A 259 -3.01 22.09 -24.11
C ILE A 259 -2.13 22.27 -25.34
N GLU A 260 -1.98 23.52 -25.82
CA GLU A 260 -1.21 23.85 -27.02
C GLU A 260 0.25 23.42 -26.85
N ARG A 261 0.85 23.76 -25.70
CA ARG A 261 2.24 23.38 -25.39
C ARG A 261 2.37 21.89 -25.14
N ALA A 262 1.37 21.25 -24.53
CA ALA A 262 1.37 19.80 -24.36
C ALA A 262 1.42 19.06 -25.70
N VAL A 263 0.59 19.48 -26.66
CA VAL A 263 0.55 18.91 -28.01
C VAL A 263 1.89 19.11 -28.75
N GLU A 264 2.53 20.28 -28.59
CA GLU A 264 3.86 20.52 -29.14
C GLU A 264 4.92 19.58 -28.53
N LEU A 265 4.94 19.45 -27.20
CA LEU A 265 5.90 18.60 -26.48
C LEU A 265 5.77 17.12 -26.80
N ILE A 266 4.54 16.60 -26.95
CA ILE A 266 4.33 15.22 -27.41
C ILE A 266 4.68 15.07 -28.89
N GLY A 267 4.44 16.10 -29.71
CA GLY A 267 4.82 16.19 -31.13
C GLY A 267 6.32 16.01 -31.34
N GLN A 268 7.14 16.67 -30.52
CA GLN A 268 8.61 16.55 -30.53
C GLN A 268 9.11 15.13 -30.18
N ARG A 269 8.25 14.29 -29.61
CA ARG A 269 8.55 12.90 -29.19
C ARG A 269 7.96 11.85 -30.14
N ALA A 270 7.34 12.28 -31.25
CA ALA A 270 6.81 11.39 -32.27
C ALA A 270 7.95 10.63 -32.98
N GLY A 271 7.76 9.32 -33.18
CA GLY A 271 8.77 8.44 -33.78
C GLY A 271 9.91 8.03 -32.83
N SER A 272 10.06 8.68 -31.67
CA SER A 272 11.07 8.33 -30.66
C SER A 272 10.46 7.67 -29.43
N ARG A 273 9.61 8.39 -28.69
CA ARG A 273 8.92 7.85 -27.52
C ARG A 273 7.64 7.12 -27.91
N TYR A 274 6.98 7.63 -28.95
CA TYR A 274 5.66 7.17 -29.40
C TYR A 274 5.65 6.83 -30.89
N PRO A 275 4.82 5.87 -31.31
CA PRO A 275 4.40 5.77 -32.70
C PRO A 275 3.78 7.09 -33.21
N ALA A 276 4.22 7.59 -34.37
CA ALA A 276 3.79 8.89 -34.91
C ALA A 276 2.26 9.00 -35.11
N MET A 277 1.62 7.91 -35.57
CA MET A 277 0.16 7.89 -35.79
C MET A 277 -0.67 8.06 -34.51
N LEU A 278 -0.14 7.64 -33.35
CA LEU A 278 -0.78 7.90 -32.05
C LEU A 278 -0.70 9.38 -31.69
N VAL A 279 0.43 10.02 -31.95
CA VAL A 279 0.64 11.45 -31.68
C VAL A 279 -0.28 12.31 -32.56
N GLU A 280 -0.40 11.99 -33.86
CA GLU A 280 -1.33 12.67 -34.77
C GLU A 280 -2.79 12.57 -34.29
N THR A 281 -3.18 11.40 -33.80
CA THR A 281 -4.53 11.17 -33.25
C THR A 281 -4.75 11.95 -31.95
N ALA A 282 -3.79 11.91 -31.04
CA ALA A 282 -3.87 12.65 -29.77
C ALA A 282 -3.89 14.17 -30.00
N ALA A 283 -3.04 14.69 -30.89
CA ALA A 283 -2.97 16.13 -31.18
C ALA A 283 -4.30 16.68 -31.71
N ARG A 284 -5.02 15.90 -32.54
CA ARG A 284 -6.32 16.27 -33.08
C ARG A 284 -7.43 16.26 -32.04
N GLU A 285 -7.45 15.25 -31.16
CA GLU A 285 -8.58 15.00 -30.27
C GLU A 285 -8.41 15.57 -28.85
N ALA A 286 -7.17 15.93 -28.45
CA ALA A 286 -6.82 16.35 -27.11
C ALA A 286 -7.74 17.45 -26.53
N PRO A 287 -8.08 18.54 -27.24
CA PRO A 287 -8.96 19.58 -26.70
C PRO A 287 -10.34 19.02 -26.30
N ARG A 288 -10.92 18.15 -27.12
CA ARG A 288 -12.23 17.54 -26.88
C ARG A 288 -12.20 16.60 -25.68
N TRP A 289 -11.17 15.76 -25.59
CA TRP A 289 -11.01 14.80 -24.51
C TRP A 289 -10.77 15.46 -23.15
N LEU A 290 -9.88 16.46 -23.11
CA LEU A 290 -9.58 17.19 -21.88
C LEU A 290 -10.80 17.98 -21.39
N ALA A 291 -11.53 18.65 -22.29
CA ALA A 291 -12.78 19.32 -21.95
C ALA A 291 -13.85 18.34 -21.41
N ALA A 292 -13.97 17.15 -21.99
CA ALA A 292 -14.89 16.12 -21.50
C ALA A 292 -14.55 15.67 -20.07
N LEU A 293 -13.25 15.50 -19.76
CA LEU A 293 -12.80 15.13 -18.42
C LEU A 293 -13.06 16.20 -17.35
N GLU A 294 -13.04 17.48 -17.72
CA GLU A 294 -13.34 18.57 -16.79
C GLU A 294 -14.80 18.57 -16.32
N HIS A 295 -15.71 18.06 -17.15
CA HIS A 295 -17.15 18.04 -16.88
C HIS A 295 -17.67 16.66 -16.44
N MET A 296 -16.81 15.64 -16.42
CA MET A 296 -17.19 14.27 -16.12
C MET A 296 -17.42 14.08 -14.62
N ALA A 297 -18.56 13.47 -14.25
CA ALA A 297 -18.80 13.11 -12.87
C ALA A 297 -17.87 11.94 -12.45
N PRO A 298 -17.41 11.87 -11.19
CA PRO A 298 -16.55 10.79 -10.72
C PRO A 298 -17.14 9.39 -10.95
N ALA A 299 -18.46 9.22 -10.82
CA ALA A 299 -19.14 7.95 -11.05
C ALA A 299 -19.11 7.52 -12.53
N ASP A 300 -19.22 8.47 -13.46
CA ASP A 300 -19.15 8.18 -14.90
C ASP A 300 -17.74 7.78 -15.31
N LEU A 301 -16.72 8.45 -14.74
CA LEU A 301 -15.33 8.08 -14.93
C LEU A 301 -15.05 6.66 -14.40
N ASP A 302 -15.55 6.34 -13.20
CA ASP A 302 -15.42 5.01 -12.62
C ASP A 302 -16.07 3.93 -13.49
N ALA A 303 -17.27 4.20 -14.01
CA ALA A 303 -17.96 3.28 -14.91
C ALA A 303 -17.18 3.08 -16.23
N ALA A 304 -16.61 4.16 -16.79
CA ALA A 304 -15.80 4.10 -18.01
C ALA A 304 -14.46 3.36 -17.81
N LEU A 305 -13.94 3.29 -16.60
CA LEU A 305 -12.65 2.65 -16.29
C LEU A 305 -12.77 1.16 -15.96
N ALA A 306 -13.93 0.68 -15.52
CA ALA A 306 -14.12 -0.71 -15.18
C ALA A 306 -14.02 -1.63 -16.41
N THR A 307 -13.22 -2.70 -16.31
CA THR A 307 -13.07 -3.75 -17.33
C THR A 307 -13.73 -5.06 -16.89
N PRO A 308 -13.97 -6.01 -17.81
CA PRO A 308 -14.46 -7.34 -17.46
C PRO A 308 -13.55 -8.08 -16.47
N ASP A 309 -12.22 -8.01 -16.64
CA ASP A 309 -11.25 -8.69 -15.76
C ASP A 309 -11.26 -8.11 -14.32
N MET A 310 -11.71 -6.86 -14.16
CA MET A 310 -11.82 -6.19 -12.86
C MET A 310 -13.10 -6.49 -12.09
N GLN A 311 -14.03 -7.28 -12.65
CA GLN A 311 -15.27 -7.66 -11.98
C GLN A 311 -15.08 -8.75 -10.90
N GLY A 312 -13.95 -9.46 -10.95
CA GLY A 312 -13.60 -10.49 -9.99
C GLY A 312 -13.33 -9.96 -8.58
N ALA A 313 -12.98 -10.88 -7.68
CA ALA A 313 -12.69 -10.62 -6.28
C ALA A 313 -11.21 -10.77 -5.97
N THR A 314 -10.70 -9.94 -5.06
CA THR A 314 -9.34 -10.00 -4.51
C THR A 314 -9.35 -9.69 -3.01
N SER A 315 -8.19 -9.81 -2.39
CA SER A 315 -7.97 -9.58 -0.97
C SER A 315 -7.41 -8.18 -0.71
N ALA A 316 -7.84 -7.55 0.39
CA ALA A 316 -7.37 -6.22 0.80
C ALA A 316 -5.89 -6.22 1.19
N GLU A 317 -5.34 -7.38 1.51
CA GLU A 317 -3.95 -7.52 1.93
C GLU A 317 -2.95 -7.25 0.81
N LEU A 318 -3.34 -7.38 -0.47
CA LEU A 318 -2.49 -6.93 -1.58
C LEU A 318 -2.15 -5.44 -1.47
N ILE A 319 -3.14 -4.61 -1.09
CA ILE A 319 -2.95 -3.18 -0.89
C ILE A 319 -1.93 -2.95 0.25
N ALA A 320 -2.08 -3.67 1.36
CA ALA A 320 -1.16 -3.61 2.49
C ALA A 320 0.26 -4.00 2.11
N ASP A 321 0.42 -5.08 1.35
CA ASP A 321 1.72 -5.60 0.91
C ASP A 321 2.42 -4.59 -0.01
N VAL A 322 1.71 -3.99 -0.97
CA VAL A 322 2.27 -2.97 -1.87
C VAL A 322 2.70 -1.71 -1.13
N ILE A 323 1.94 -1.27 -0.12
CA ILE A 323 2.30 -0.10 0.70
C ILE A 323 3.56 -0.38 1.51
N ASP A 324 3.64 -1.56 2.15
CA ASP A 324 4.76 -1.93 3.00
C ASP A 324 6.07 -2.06 2.20
N LEU A 325 6.01 -2.34 0.89
CA LEU A 325 7.20 -2.33 0.01
C LEU A 325 7.92 -0.97 -0.04
N LYS A 326 7.21 0.14 0.24
CA LYS A 326 7.83 1.48 0.26
C LYS A 326 8.99 1.57 1.25
N LEU A 327 8.87 0.87 2.38
CA LEU A 327 9.81 0.86 3.49
C LEU A 327 10.15 -0.59 3.81
N PRO A 328 11.28 -1.16 3.32
CA PRO A 328 11.57 -2.58 3.47
C PRO A 328 11.47 -3.10 4.92
N TRP A 329 11.89 -2.29 5.90
CA TRP A 329 11.79 -2.62 7.33
C TRP A 329 10.35 -2.73 7.87
N MET A 330 9.34 -2.33 7.08
CA MET A 330 7.92 -2.48 7.35
C MET A 330 7.28 -3.70 6.68
N THR A 331 8.04 -4.58 6.02
CA THR A 331 7.46 -5.79 5.39
C THR A 331 6.62 -6.60 6.39
N GLY A 332 5.33 -6.76 6.10
CA GLY A 332 4.36 -7.48 6.94
C GLY A 332 3.82 -6.69 8.14
N PHE A 333 4.17 -5.40 8.26
CA PHE A 333 3.76 -4.53 9.36
C PHE A 333 2.24 -4.33 9.34
N SER A 334 1.68 -4.00 8.19
CA SER A 334 0.25 -3.69 8.07
C SER A 334 -0.63 -4.92 8.32
N ARG A 335 -0.23 -6.10 7.84
CA ARG A 335 -0.86 -7.39 8.19
C ARG A 335 -0.78 -7.68 9.69
N SER A 336 0.36 -7.39 10.32
CA SER A 336 0.54 -7.58 11.76
C SER A 336 -0.36 -6.66 12.59
N VAL A 337 -0.52 -5.39 12.17
CA VAL A 337 -1.46 -4.44 12.79
C VAL A 337 -2.89 -4.92 12.64
N ALA A 338 -3.30 -5.32 11.44
CA ALA A 338 -4.65 -5.84 11.17
C ALA A 338 -5.00 -7.06 12.04
N ALA A 339 -4.14 -8.07 12.05
CA ALA A 339 -4.35 -9.28 12.83
C ALA A 339 -4.37 -9.00 14.35
N THR A 340 -3.48 -8.13 14.82
CA THR A 340 -3.43 -7.72 16.24
C THR A 340 -4.69 -6.97 16.64
N ALA A 341 -5.14 -6.02 15.81
CA ALA A 341 -6.32 -5.20 16.10
C ALA A 341 -7.61 -6.03 16.09
N ALA A 342 -7.78 -6.92 15.11
CA ALA A 342 -8.92 -7.81 15.03
C ALA A 342 -8.97 -8.82 16.19
N ALA A 343 -7.81 -9.35 16.62
CA ALA A 343 -7.73 -10.23 17.77
C ALA A 343 -8.02 -9.50 19.09
N CYS A 344 -7.53 -8.27 19.25
CA CYS A 344 -7.83 -7.43 20.40
C CYS A 344 -9.32 -7.08 20.47
N TYR A 345 -9.91 -6.64 19.36
CA TYR A 345 -11.33 -6.29 19.29
C TYR A 345 -12.23 -7.48 19.68
N GLY A 346 -11.95 -8.67 19.14
CA GLY A 346 -12.72 -9.89 19.45
C GLY A 346 -12.64 -10.36 20.91
N ARG A 347 -11.70 -9.85 21.71
CA ARG A 347 -11.66 -10.08 23.18
C ARG A 347 -12.56 -9.12 23.95
N LEU A 348 -12.86 -7.96 23.36
CA LEU A 348 -13.61 -6.87 23.99
C LEU A 348 -15.07 -6.83 23.55
N SER A 349 -15.37 -7.31 22.34
CA SER A 349 -16.69 -7.24 21.72
C SER A 349 -16.96 -8.48 20.85
N PRO A 350 -18.21 -8.99 20.83
CA PRO A 350 -18.62 -10.08 19.95
C PRO A 350 -19.01 -9.63 18.53
N ASP A 351 -18.94 -8.34 18.20
CA ASP A 351 -19.34 -7.82 16.88
C ASP A 351 -18.32 -8.19 15.78
N GLU A 352 -18.63 -9.24 15.02
CA GLU A 352 -17.78 -9.71 13.93
C GLU A 352 -17.71 -8.74 12.73
N ALA A 353 -18.75 -7.94 12.47
CA ALA A 353 -18.72 -6.96 11.39
C ALA A 353 -17.80 -5.77 11.73
N ALA A 354 -17.84 -5.29 12.97
CA ALA A 354 -16.89 -4.30 13.44
C ALA A 354 -15.46 -4.86 13.52
N ARG A 355 -15.30 -6.14 13.91
CA ARG A 355 -13.99 -6.82 13.90
C ARG A 355 -13.40 -6.89 12.49
N GLU A 356 -14.20 -7.24 11.49
CA GLU A 356 -13.83 -7.19 10.07
C GLU A 356 -13.38 -5.78 9.65
N ARG A 357 -14.15 -4.75 10.03
CA ARG A 357 -13.83 -3.36 9.74
C ARG A 357 -12.48 -2.95 10.36
N VAL A 358 -12.22 -3.35 11.61
CA VAL A 358 -10.95 -3.12 12.32
C VAL A 358 -9.79 -3.83 11.61
N TYR A 359 -10.00 -5.07 11.16
CA TYR A 359 -9.00 -5.81 10.39
C TYR A 359 -8.61 -5.03 9.12
N ARG A 360 -9.61 -4.68 8.30
CA ARG A 360 -9.40 -3.91 7.05
C ARG A 360 -8.74 -2.57 7.32
N ALA A 361 -9.18 -1.85 8.36
CA ALA A 361 -8.58 -0.59 8.75
C ALA A 361 -7.09 -0.76 9.13
N GLY A 362 -6.76 -1.84 9.83
CA GLY A 362 -5.37 -2.20 10.14
C GLY A 362 -4.53 -2.52 8.90
N LEU A 363 -5.11 -3.09 7.85
CA LEU A 363 -4.39 -3.34 6.58
C LEU A 363 -4.06 -2.02 5.86
N ILE A 364 -5.01 -1.08 5.85
CA ILE A 364 -4.91 0.12 5.00
C ILE A 364 -4.49 1.39 5.74
N HIS A 365 -4.30 1.36 7.07
CA HIS A 365 -3.89 2.52 7.89
C HIS A 365 -2.69 3.27 7.31
N GLY A 366 -1.84 2.56 6.57
CA GLY A 366 -0.61 3.04 6.00
C GLY A 366 -0.67 3.64 4.61
N ILE A 367 -1.81 3.65 3.91
CA ILE A 367 -1.87 4.11 2.50
C ILE A 367 -1.20 5.47 2.32
N GLY A 368 -1.48 6.43 3.20
CA GLY A 368 -0.93 7.77 3.10
C GLY A 368 0.59 7.88 3.24
N ARG A 369 1.30 6.81 3.66
CA ARG A 369 2.77 6.79 3.65
C ARG A 369 3.33 6.99 2.25
N ALA A 370 2.57 6.67 1.21
CA ALA A 370 2.93 6.88 -0.19
C ALA A 370 3.28 8.35 -0.51
N ALA A 371 2.56 9.30 0.10
CA ALA A 371 2.74 10.75 -0.11
C ALA A 371 3.98 11.34 0.59
N VAL A 372 4.65 10.56 1.45
CA VAL A 372 5.77 11.04 2.25
C VAL A 372 7.07 10.46 1.68
N PRO A 373 8.07 11.31 1.39
CA PRO A 373 9.37 10.86 0.89
C PRO A 373 10.08 9.87 1.82
N ASN A 374 10.87 8.98 1.23
CA ASN A 374 11.56 7.91 1.96
C ASN A 374 12.72 8.40 2.82
N ASP A 375 13.34 9.54 2.49
CA ASP A 375 14.35 10.16 3.33
C ASP A 375 13.76 10.58 4.69
N VAL A 376 12.55 11.16 4.71
CA VAL A 376 11.80 11.52 5.92
C VAL A 376 11.56 10.31 6.80
N TRP A 377 11.15 9.17 6.20
CA TRP A 377 10.90 7.94 6.96
C TRP A 377 12.15 7.28 7.51
N ASN A 378 13.33 7.53 6.93
CA ASN A 378 14.58 6.88 7.33
C ASN A 378 15.50 7.79 8.14
N LEU A 379 15.07 9.01 8.48
CA LEU A 379 15.83 9.93 9.34
C LEU A 379 16.13 9.26 10.69
N PRO A 380 17.41 9.17 11.10
CA PRO A 380 17.79 8.59 12.39
C PRO A 380 17.58 9.55 13.56
N THR A 381 17.30 10.82 13.25
CA THR A 381 17.11 11.91 14.21
C THR A 381 15.63 12.24 14.39
N ARG A 382 15.33 13.14 15.33
CA ARG A 382 13.99 13.70 15.46
C ARG A 382 13.59 14.42 14.17
N LEU A 383 12.38 14.18 13.67
CA LEU A 383 11.92 14.86 12.45
C LEU A 383 11.84 16.37 12.68
N PRO A 384 12.35 17.18 11.75
CA PRO A 384 12.10 18.62 11.74
C PRO A 384 10.61 18.91 11.52
N ALA A 385 10.17 20.12 11.87
CA ALA A 385 8.76 20.51 11.76
C ALA A 385 8.20 20.32 10.34
N SER A 386 8.96 20.69 9.30
CA SER A 386 8.56 20.52 7.90
C SER A 386 8.33 19.05 7.51
N ALA A 387 9.19 18.14 7.97
CA ALA A 387 9.03 16.70 7.72
C ALA A 387 7.85 16.13 8.52
N TRP A 388 7.64 16.62 9.75
CA TRP A 388 6.50 16.25 10.57
C TRP A 388 5.16 16.66 9.94
N GLU A 389 5.07 17.82 9.30
CA GLU A 389 3.87 18.27 8.58
C GLU A 389 3.48 17.32 7.44
N LYS A 390 4.45 16.66 6.79
CA LYS A 390 4.18 15.60 5.82
C LYS A 390 3.64 14.34 6.50
N VAL A 391 4.32 13.89 7.57
CA VAL A 391 3.95 12.66 8.31
C VAL A 391 2.58 12.77 8.98
N ARG A 392 2.23 13.91 9.56
CA ARG A 392 0.96 14.11 10.24
C ARG A 392 -0.23 13.95 9.29
N LEU A 393 -0.05 14.17 7.98
CA LEU A 393 -1.10 14.05 6.96
C LEU A 393 -1.25 12.62 6.42
N VAL A 394 -0.43 11.66 6.84
CA VAL A 394 -0.58 10.25 6.44
C VAL A 394 -2.01 9.73 6.66
N PRO A 395 -2.65 9.91 7.82
CA PRO A 395 -3.98 9.34 8.01
C PRO A 395 -5.06 10.10 7.23
N TYR A 396 -4.85 11.38 6.91
CA TYR A 396 -5.70 12.14 5.98
C TYR A 396 -5.68 11.51 4.58
N TRP A 397 -4.49 11.23 4.05
CA TRP A 397 -4.34 10.58 2.74
C TRP A 397 -4.89 9.16 2.74
N THR A 398 -4.74 8.42 3.85
CA THR A 398 -5.35 7.09 4.02
C THR A 398 -6.86 7.14 3.90
N GLU A 399 -7.53 8.08 4.59
CA GLU A 399 -8.97 8.23 4.49
C GLU A 399 -9.40 8.59 3.05
N ARG A 400 -8.71 9.56 2.44
CA ARG A 400 -9.02 10.03 1.09
C ARG A 400 -8.90 8.90 0.07
N ALA A 401 -7.86 8.07 0.18
CA ALA A 401 -7.66 6.93 -0.70
C ALA A 401 -8.80 5.92 -0.59
N GLY A 402 -9.12 5.47 0.63
CA GLY A 402 -10.08 4.40 0.79
C GLY A 402 -11.55 4.83 0.66
N ARG A 403 -11.87 6.13 0.82
CA ARG A 403 -13.20 6.65 0.47
C ARG A 403 -13.49 6.56 -1.02
N GLN A 404 -12.45 6.59 -1.85
CA GLN A 404 -12.60 6.42 -3.29
C GLN A 404 -12.77 4.96 -3.69
N THR A 405 -12.58 3.98 -2.80
CA THR A 405 -12.53 2.56 -3.19
C THR A 405 -13.77 1.79 -2.76
N GLY A 406 -14.91 2.48 -2.58
CA GLY A 406 -16.22 1.88 -2.31
C GLY A 406 -16.24 1.02 -1.03
N ALA A 407 -15.98 -0.28 -1.19
CA ALA A 407 -16.02 -1.30 -0.13
C ALA A 407 -15.03 -1.09 1.04
N LEU A 408 -14.03 -0.22 0.89
CA LEU A 408 -13.09 0.15 1.96
C LEU A 408 -13.43 1.48 2.65
N GLY A 409 -14.49 2.19 2.24
CA GLY A 409 -14.78 3.54 2.73
C GLY A 409 -14.87 3.65 4.26
N GLU A 410 -15.65 2.78 4.90
CA GLU A 410 -15.77 2.76 6.37
C GLU A 410 -14.45 2.37 7.05
N ALA A 411 -13.75 1.38 6.49
CA ALA A 411 -12.46 0.94 7.01
C ALA A 411 -11.42 2.05 6.90
N ALA A 412 -11.44 2.87 5.85
CA ALA A 412 -10.51 3.99 5.66
C ALA A 412 -10.79 5.15 6.60
N VAL A 413 -12.07 5.46 6.85
CA VAL A 413 -12.43 6.42 7.90
C VAL A 413 -11.90 5.95 9.25
N LEU A 414 -12.12 4.69 9.62
CA LEU A 414 -11.57 4.11 10.85
C LEU A 414 -10.03 4.14 10.87
N ALA A 415 -9.39 3.79 9.75
CA ALA A 415 -7.94 3.76 9.61
C ALA A 415 -7.29 5.15 9.78
N SER A 416 -8.05 6.21 9.48
CA SER A 416 -7.63 7.60 9.69
C SER A 416 -7.43 7.96 11.17
N TYR A 417 -8.05 7.21 12.09
CA TYR A 417 -7.90 7.38 13.54
C TYR A 417 -6.72 6.58 14.14
N ALA A 418 -5.94 5.86 13.34
CA ALA A 418 -4.92 4.92 13.84
C ALA A 418 -3.79 5.56 14.68
N TYR A 419 -3.65 6.89 14.64
CA TYR A 419 -2.65 7.66 15.40
C TYR A 419 -3.28 8.67 16.37
N GLU A 420 -4.60 8.61 16.57
CA GLU A 420 -5.32 9.43 17.54
C GLU A 420 -5.10 8.93 18.97
N ARG A 421 -5.30 9.83 19.94
CA ARG A 421 -4.99 9.60 21.36
C ARG A 421 -6.10 10.18 22.20
N LEU A 422 -6.44 9.51 23.32
CA LEU A 422 -7.63 9.87 24.09
C LEU A 422 -7.60 11.31 24.64
N ASP A 423 -6.41 11.83 24.94
CA ASP A 423 -6.17 13.20 25.39
C ASP A 423 -6.19 14.26 24.27
N GLY A 424 -6.33 13.84 23.01
CA GLY A 424 -6.28 14.71 21.83
C GLY A 424 -4.86 15.10 21.39
N SER A 425 -3.82 14.52 21.98
CA SER A 425 -2.42 14.72 21.55
C SER A 425 -2.05 13.96 20.27
N GLY A 426 -2.98 13.17 19.75
CA GLY A 426 -2.83 12.40 18.51
C GLY A 426 -2.96 13.26 17.25
N TYR A 427 -2.90 12.59 16.11
CA TYR A 427 -3.01 13.23 14.80
C TYR A 427 -3.80 12.33 13.86
N PHE A 428 -4.46 12.87 12.84
CA PHE A 428 -4.34 14.21 12.24
C PHE A 428 -5.47 15.19 12.62
N ARG A 429 -6.50 14.71 13.32
CA ARG A 429 -7.68 15.49 13.72
C ARG A 429 -7.55 16.05 15.13
N GLY A 430 -6.73 15.43 15.99
CA GLY A 430 -6.67 15.76 17.41
C GLY A 430 -7.94 15.32 18.13
N ALA A 431 -8.52 14.20 17.70
CA ALA A 431 -9.77 13.68 18.24
C ALA A 431 -9.56 13.22 19.68
N ARG A 432 -10.49 13.59 20.57
CA ARG A 432 -10.48 13.20 21.98
C ARG A 432 -11.36 11.99 22.21
N GLU A 433 -11.23 11.38 23.38
CA GLU A 433 -11.94 10.16 23.79
C GLU A 433 -13.41 10.09 23.35
N ALA A 434 -14.20 11.14 23.59
CA ALA A 434 -15.63 11.17 23.27
C ALA A 434 -15.93 10.97 21.77
N ALA A 435 -14.98 11.29 20.88
CA ALA A 435 -15.11 11.12 19.43
C ALA A 435 -14.51 9.79 18.92
N LEU A 436 -13.84 9.03 19.78
CA LEU A 436 -13.14 7.79 19.41
C LEU A 436 -14.00 6.58 19.78
N THR A 437 -14.43 5.82 18.78
CA THR A 437 -15.14 4.55 18.97
C THR A 437 -14.20 3.47 19.54
N LEU A 438 -14.76 2.36 20.03
CA LEU A 438 -13.96 1.24 20.51
C LEU A 438 -12.99 0.72 19.43
N GLU A 439 -13.45 0.63 18.19
CA GLU A 439 -12.65 0.24 17.02
C GLU A 439 -11.42 1.14 16.86
N ALA A 440 -11.60 2.46 16.93
CA ALA A 440 -10.51 3.42 16.78
C ALA A 440 -9.49 3.30 17.92
N ARG A 441 -9.99 3.14 19.16
CA ARG A 441 -9.15 2.94 20.36
C ARG A 441 -8.33 1.65 20.27
N VAL A 442 -8.96 0.56 19.83
CA VAL A 442 -8.29 -0.74 19.62
C VAL A 442 -7.25 -0.66 18.51
N LEU A 443 -7.57 -0.02 17.38
CA LEU A 443 -6.64 0.15 16.28
C LEU A 443 -5.40 0.94 16.70
N ALA A 444 -5.57 2.08 17.38
CA ALA A 444 -4.47 2.91 17.85
C ALA A 444 -3.55 2.17 18.85
N ALA A 445 -4.13 1.47 19.82
CA ALA A 445 -3.37 0.67 20.78
C ALA A 445 -2.62 -0.51 20.10
N SER A 446 -3.27 -1.18 19.14
CA SER A 446 -2.69 -2.30 18.40
C SER A 446 -1.56 -1.86 17.48
N LEU A 447 -1.70 -0.71 16.81
CA LEU A 447 -0.64 -0.11 16.00
C LEU A 447 0.56 0.22 16.89
N ALA A 448 0.35 0.86 18.05
CA ALA A 448 1.43 1.16 18.99
C ALA A 448 2.15 -0.12 19.47
N TRP A 449 1.40 -1.17 19.80
CA TRP A 449 1.94 -2.48 20.19
C TRP A 449 2.85 -3.08 19.11
N VAL A 450 2.39 -3.15 17.86
CA VAL A 450 3.18 -3.68 16.75
C VAL A 450 4.38 -2.77 16.46
N ALA A 451 4.20 -1.45 16.53
CA ALA A 451 5.25 -0.47 16.29
C ALA A 451 6.42 -0.56 17.28
N LEU A 452 6.14 -0.78 18.57
CA LEU A 452 7.17 -0.93 19.60
C LEU A 452 8.02 -2.17 19.40
N ARG A 453 7.41 -3.27 18.97
CA ARG A 453 8.06 -4.58 18.76
C ARG A 453 8.66 -4.76 17.37
N SER A 454 8.53 -3.77 16.51
CA SER A 454 9.15 -3.74 15.19
C SER A 454 10.49 -3.00 15.26
N ALA A 455 11.50 -3.55 14.60
CA ALA A 455 12.77 -2.85 14.38
C ALA A 455 12.54 -1.67 13.42
N ARG A 456 13.23 -0.56 13.68
CA ARG A 456 13.15 0.69 12.91
C ARG A 456 14.57 1.25 12.71
N PRO A 457 14.81 2.09 11.69
CA PRO A 457 16.14 2.65 11.44
C PRO A 457 16.79 3.32 12.65
N TRP A 458 16.00 3.96 13.51
CA TRP A 458 16.46 4.65 14.72
C TRP A 458 16.31 3.85 16.02
N ARG A 459 15.72 2.65 16.00
CA ARG A 459 15.41 1.90 17.23
C ARG A 459 15.26 0.40 16.99
N ALA A 460 15.94 -0.41 17.80
CA ALA A 460 15.72 -1.85 17.85
C ALA A 460 14.29 -2.21 18.32
N ALA A 461 13.79 -3.38 17.92
CA ALA A 461 12.53 -3.91 18.45
C ALA A 461 12.60 -4.05 19.97
N LEU A 462 11.55 -3.62 20.68
CA LEU A 462 11.43 -3.88 22.11
C LEU A 462 11.03 -5.34 22.36
N SER A 463 11.41 -5.86 23.52
CA SER A 463 10.84 -7.12 24.03
C SER A 463 9.35 -6.94 24.34
N ASP A 464 8.60 -8.05 24.39
CA ASP A 464 7.18 -8.02 24.74
C ASP A 464 6.93 -7.35 26.10
N ALA A 465 7.79 -7.62 27.09
CA ALA A 465 7.70 -7.02 28.42
C ALA A 465 7.94 -5.49 28.39
N ALA A 466 8.97 -5.04 27.68
CA ALA A 466 9.26 -3.61 27.57
C ALA A 466 8.18 -2.85 26.78
N ALA A 467 7.66 -3.46 25.70
CA ALA A 467 6.55 -2.90 24.94
C ALA A 467 5.28 -2.82 25.79
N ALA A 468 4.98 -3.85 26.60
CA ALA A 468 3.83 -3.87 27.49
C ALA A 468 3.89 -2.77 28.55
N GLY A 469 5.05 -2.62 29.22
CA GLY A 469 5.27 -1.55 30.19
C GLY A 469 5.02 -0.17 29.56
N GLN A 470 5.55 0.07 28.36
CA GLN A 470 5.33 1.33 27.68
C GLN A 470 3.86 1.58 27.29
N LEU A 471 3.11 0.57 26.81
CA LEU A 471 1.68 0.73 26.54
C LEU A 471 0.88 1.01 27.83
N GLN A 472 1.24 0.37 28.94
CA GLN A 472 0.59 0.58 30.23
C GLN A 472 0.83 2.00 30.76
N GLU A 473 2.04 2.53 30.61
CA GLU A 473 2.36 3.94 30.93
C GLU A 473 1.53 4.91 30.08
N GLU A 474 1.40 4.63 28.78
CA GLU A 474 0.58 5.42 27.85
C GLU A 474 -0.91 5.41 28.21
N ALA A 475 -1.43 4.27 28.68
CA ALA A 475 -2.79 4.17 29.20
C ALA A 475 -2.95 4.89 30.54
N ALA A 476 -2.00 4.75 31.47
CA ALA A 476 -2.02 5.43 32.76
C ALA A 476 -1.98 6.97 32.61
N CYS A 477 -1.31 7.46 31.57
CA CYS A 477 -1.30 8.87 31.21
C CYS A 477 -2.58 9.34 30.47
N GLY A 478 -3.56 8.46 30.27
CA GLY A 478 -4.80 8.79 29.56
C GLY A 478 -4.64 9.01 28.06
N ARG A 479 -3.61 8.43 27.43
CA ARG A 479 -3.33 8.64 25.99
C ARG A 479 -3.78 7.46 25.13
N LEU A 480 -3.72 6.25 25.68
CA LEU A 480 -4.27 5.03 25.08
C LEU A 480 -5.38 4.43 25.95
N CYS A 481 -6.28 3.65 25.35
CA CYS A 481 -7.37 2.99 26.06
C CYS A 481 -6.85 1.85 26.94
N GLY A 482 -7.09 1.95 28.25
CA GLY A 482 -6.65 0.96 29.24
C GLY A 482 -7.21 -0.44 28.98
N GLU A 483 -8.49 -0.57 28.60
CA GLU A 483 -9.11 -1.86 28.28
C GLU A 483 -8.46 -2.52 27.06
N ALA A 484 -8.21 -1.74 25.99
CA ALA A 484 -7.52 -2.24 24.80
C ALA A 484 -6.06 -2.64 25.11
N VAL A 485 -5.35 -1.84 25.89
CA VAL A 485 -3.99 -2.16 26.34
C VAL A 485 -3.98 -3.45 27.18
N ALA A 486 -4.90 -3.59 28.13
CA ALA A 486 -5.02 -4.79 28.95
C ALA A 486 -5.30 -6.04 28.09
N ALA A 487 -6.21 -5.94 27.11
CA ALA A 487 -6.53 -7.04 26.19
C ALA A 487 -5.34 -7.44 25.29
N LEU A 488 -4.49 -6.49 24.90
CA LEU A 488 -3.27 -6.75 24.12
C LEU A 488 -2.20 -7.44 24.96
N VAL A 489 -1.95 -6.96 26.18
CA VAL A 489 -0.91 -7.47 27.06
C VAL A 489 -1.26 -8.86 27.60
N THR A 490 -2.52 -9.10 27.99
CA THR A 490 -2.96 -10.38 28.57
C THR A 490 -3.04 -11.51 27.55
N GLY A 491 -3.53 -11.25 26.35
CA GLY A 491 -3.70 -12.30 25.36
C GLY A 491 -2.45 -12.60 24.53
N GLY A 492 -1.32 -11.95 24.85
CA GLY A 492 -0.12 -11.95 24.03
C GLY A 492 -0.37 -11.35 22.65
N ALA A 493 0.72 -11.12 21.89
CA ALA A 493 0.53 -10.94 20.47
C ALA A 493 -0.10 -12.22 19.90
N PRO A 494 -1.07 -12.11 18.97
CA PRO A 494 -1.28 -13.23 18.07
C PRO A 494 0.10 -13.50 17.47
N LEU A 495 0.72 -14.62 17.86
CA LEU A 495 1.57 -15.32 16.92
C LEU A 495 0.68 -15.40 15.69
N LEU A 496 1.09 -14.80 14.56
CA LEU A 496 0.60 -15.26 13.28
C LEU A 496 0.92 -16.74 13.32
N ARG A 497 -0.03 -17.52 13.85
CA ARG A 497 0.16 -18.93 14.09
C ARG A 497 0.46 -19.38 12.69
N ARG A 498 1.63 -20.00 12.55
CA ARG A 498 2.08 -20.64 11.34
C ARG A 498 1.03 -21.72 11.06
N THR A 499 -0.15 -21.33 10.56
CA THR A 499 -0.90 -22.14 9.64
C THR A 499 0.13 -22.35 8.57
N ALA A 500 0.76 -23.53 8.62
CA ALA A 500 1.17 -24.17 7.41
C ALA A 500 -0.06 -24.05 6.52
N THR A 501 -0.10 -22.99 5.71
CA THR A 501 -0.82 -23.00 4.48
C THR A 501 -0.34 -24.31 3.89
N ARG A 502 -1.26 -25.30 3.82
CA ARG A 502 -1.03 -26.44 2.95
C ARG A 502 -0.65 -25.76 1.65
N GLN A 503 0.64 -25.82 1.31
CA GLN A 503 1.15 -25.29 0.06
C GLN A 503 0.15 -25.79 -0.95
N SER A 504 -0.51 -24.87 -1.66
CA SER A 504 -1.37 -25.28 -2.75
C SER A 504 -0.53 -26.28 -3.56
N PRO A 505 -1.03 -27.48 -3.91
CA PRO A 505 -0.18 -28.54 -4.47
C PRO A 505 0.68 -28.08 -5.67
N ALA A 506 0.27 -26.98 -6.31
CA ALA A 506 0.90 -26.31 -7.45
C ALA A 506 1.77 -25.07 -7.12
N GLY A 507 2.00 -24.70 -5.86
CA GLY A 507 2.79 -23.52 -5.47
C GLY A 507 4.29 -23.81 -5.29
N PRO A 508 5.17 -22.79 -5.44
CA PRO A 508 6.61 -22.99 -5.32
C PRO A 508 7.03 -23.44 -3.92
N ARG A 509 7.77 -24.55 -3.85
CA ARG A 509 8.24 -25.13 -2.58
C ARG A 509 9.59 -24.55 -2.16
N LEU A 510 9.55 -23.53 -1.32
CA LEU A 510 10.72 -23.00 -0.63
C LEU A 510 11.05 -23.87 0.59
N SER A 511 12.34 -24.14 0.80
CA SER A 511 12.86 -24.75 2.01
C SER A 511 12.78 -23.78 3.19
N ALA A 512 12.78 -24.31 4.42
CA ALA A 512 12.79 -23.47 5.63
C ALA A 512 13.92 -22.43 5.61
N ARG A 513 15.11 -22.82 5.13
CA ARG A 513 16.26 -21.92 5.04
C ARG A 513 16.12 -20.84 3.98
N GLU A 514 15.53 -21.17 2.83
CA GLU A 514 15.20 -20.16 1.80
C GLU A 514 14.17 -19.16 2.33
N VAL A 515 13.17 -19.61 3.11
CA VAL A 515 12.20 -18.73 3.76
C VAL A 515 12.85 -17.83 4.81
N ASP A 516 13.75 -18.36 5.64
CA ASP A 516 14.46 -17.55 6.66
C ASP A 516 15.34 -16.48 6.01
N VAL A 517 16.07 -16.84 4.95
CA VAL A 517 16.87 -15.89 4.15
C VAL A 517 15.97 -14.85 3.49
N LEU A 518 14.89 -15.28 2.83
CA LEU A 518 13.95 -14.38 2.16
C LEU A 518 13.35 -13.37 3.13
N ARG A 519 12.90 -13.84 4.30
CA ARG A 519 12.34 -12.98 5.35
C ARG A 519 13.32 -11.91 5.82
N ALA A 520 14.60 -12.26 5.96
CA ALA A 520 15.61 -11.30 6.38
C ALA A 520 15.89 -10.25 5.28
N ILE A 521 16.05 -10.67 4.02
CA ILE A 521 16.33 -9.72 2.92
C ILE A 521 15.14 -8.81 2.63
N SER A 522 13.90 -9.32 2.75
CA SER A 522 12.67 -8.53 2.56
C SER A 522 12.59 -7.38 3.56
N ARG A 523 13.13 -7.56 4.77
CA ARG A 523 13.24 -6.51 5.80
C ARG A 523 14.41 -5.54 5.59
N GLY A 524 15.07 -5.62 4.45
CA GLY A 524 16.19 -4.74 4.09
C GLY A 524 17.58 -5.24 4.51
N ALA A 525 17.71 -6.45 5.08
CA ALA A 525 19.03 -6.97 5.44
C ALA A 525 19.92 -7.19 4.20
N SER A 526 21.21 -6.89 4.34
CA SER A 526 22.26 -7.25 3.39
C SER A 526 22.65 -8.72 3.53
N ASN A 527 23.24 -9.32 2.49
CA ASN A 527 23.71 -10.71 2.54
C ASN A 527 24.70 -10.96 3.71
N LYS A 528 25.50 -9.95 4.07
CA LYS A 528 26.43 -10.01 5.21
C LYS A 528 25.69 -10.07 6.55
N GLN A 529 24.65 -9.25 6.71
CA GLN A 529 23.81 -9.26 7.92
C GLN A 529 23.02 -10.56 8.06
N VAL A 530 22.47 -11.09 6.96
CA VAL A 530 21.77 -12.39 6.96
C VAL A 530 22.74 -13.53 7.31
N ALA A 531 23.94 -13.52 6.74
CA ALA A 531 24.99 -14.50 7.03
C ALA A 531 25.33 -14.53 8.53
N GLN A 532 25.50 -13.35 9.14
CA GLN A 532 25.75 -13.23 10.57
C GLN A 532 24.56 -13.71 11.41
N ALA A 533 23.34 -13.31 11.07
CA ALA A 533 22.14 -13.64 11.83
C ALA A 533 21.76 -15.13 11.77
N LEU A 534 22.03 -15.79 10.64
CA LEU A 534 21.65 -17.20 10.41
C LEU A 534 22.83 -18.18 10.57
N ALA A 535 24.01 -17.69 11.00
CA ALA A 535 25.24 -18.46 11.12
C ALA A 535 25.60 -19.21 9.81
N MET A 536 25.66 -18.47 8.71
CA MET A 536 25.94 -18.97 7.35
C MET A 536 27.04 -18.12 6.70
N SER A 537 27.69 -18.63 5.65
CA SER A 537 28.60 -17.79 4.85
C SER A 537 27.80 -16.85 3.92
N PRO A 538 28.34 -15.66 3.56
CA PRO A 538 27.68 -14.77 2.59
C PRO A 538 27.44 -15.40 1.22
N SER A 539 28.31 -16.32 0.78
CA SER A 539 28.13 -17.08 -0.48
C SER A 539 26.94 -18.03 -0.38
N THR A 540 26.77 -18.74 0.73
CA THR A 540 25.62 -19.62 0.96
C THR A 540 24.31 -18.83 1.00
N VAL A 541 24.29 -17.66 1.65
CA VAL A 541 23.13 -16.77 1.62
C VAL A 541 22.75 -16.39 0.19
N ARG A 542 23.71 -15.94 -0.62
CA ARG A 542 23.49 -15.60 -2.03
C ARG A 542 22.88 -16.78 -2.80
N THR A 543 23.41 -18.00 -2.63
CA THR A 543 22.84 -19.20 -3.26
C THR A 543 21.39 -19.45 -2.85
N HIS A 544 21.03 -19.23 -1.57
CA HIS A 544 19.64 -19.35 -1.14
C HIS A 544 18.74 -18.26 -1.73
N VAL A 545 19.23 -17.02 -1.85
CA VAL A 545 18.50 -15.93 -2.52
C VAL A 545 18.22 -16.30 -3.98
N GLU A 546 19.24 -16.72 -4.73
CA GLU A 546 19.12 -17.13 -6.13
C GLU A 546 18.13 -18.30 -6.31
N LYS A 547 18.22 -19.32 -5.45
CA LYS A 547 17.28 -20.45 -5.47
C LYS A 547 15.85 -20.01 -5.14
N ALA A 548 15.68 -19.13 -4.15
CA ALA A 548 14.38 -18.60 -3.77
C ALA A 548 13.76 -17.80 -4.91
N PHE A 549 14.53 -16.90 -5.52
CA PHE A 549 14.11 -16.06 -6.64
C PHE A 549 13.72 -16.90 -7.86
N ARG A 550 14.53 -17.91 -8.22
CA ARG A 550 14.20 -18.83 -9.30
C ARG A 550 12.90 -19.60 -9.05
N LYS A 551 12.70 -20.12 -7.83
CA LYS A 551 11.46 -20.81 -7.46
C LYS A 551 10.26 -19.89 -7.45
N LEU A 552 10.45 -18.62 -7.10
CA LEU A 552 9.43 -17.58 -7.13
C LEU A 552 9.31 -16.93 -8.52
N GLU A 553 10.09 -17.33 -9.52
CA GLU A 553 10.07 -16.75 -10.87
C GLU A 553 10.20 -15.22 -10.87
N CYS A 554 11.10 -14.71 -10.04
CA CYS A 554 11.38 -13.28 -9.94
C CYS A 554 12.88 -13.01 -10.04
N SER A 555 13.23 -11.79 -10.40
CA SER A 555 14.60 -11.31 -10.58
C SER A 555 14.98 -10.26 -9.53
N THR A 556 14.00 -9.60 -8.93
CA THR A 556 14.22 -8.56 -7.90
C THR A 556 13.72 -8.97 -6.52
N ARG A 557 14.38 -8.41 -5.50
CA ARG A 557 14.00 -8.59 -4.09
C ARG A 557 12.57 -8.13 -3.80
N ALA A 558 12.14 -7.03 -4.40
CA ALA A 558 10.82 -6.48 -4.12
C ALA A 558 9.70 -7.37 -4.67
N ALA A 559 9.84 -7.87 -5.91
CA ALA A 559 8.91 -8.83 -6.47
C ALA A 559 8.89 -10.14 -5.68
N ALA A 560 10.06 -10.64 -5.27
CA ALA A 560 10.15 -11.81 -4.37
C ALA A 560 9.40 -11.59 -3.05
N THR A 561 9.52 -10.40 -2.48
CA THR A 561 8.87 -10.01 -1.22
C THR A 561 7.35 -9.94 -1.38
N LEU A 562 6.86 -9.33 -2.46
CA LEU A 562 5.43 -9.25 -2.76
C LEU A 562 4.82 -10.66 -2.96
N LYS A 563 5.44 -11.48 -3.82
CA LYS A 563 4.98 -12.84 -4.11
C LYS A 563 4.97 -13.71 -2.86
N ALA A 564 6.01 -13.61 -2.03
CA ALA A 564 6.09 -14.35 -0.78
C ALA A 564 5.05 -13.89 0.26
N SER A 565 4.75 -12.59 0.33
CA SER A 565 3.69 -12.04 1.19
C SER A 565 2.31 -12.52 0.76
N ALA A 566 2.01 -12.47 -0.55
CA ALA A 566 0.77 -12.97 -1.12
C ALA A 566 0.57 -14.50 -0.89
N LEU A 567 1.67 -15.26 -0.84
CA LEU A 567 1.66 -16.69 -0.51
C LEU A 567 1.61 -16.97 1.01
N GLY A 568 1.65 -15.95 1.87
CA GLY A 568 1.63 -16.09 3.33
C GLY A 568 2.94 -16.65 3.92
N LEU A 569 4.07 -16.42 3.27
CA LEU A 569 5.39 -16.90 3.71
C LEU A 569 6.13 -15.93 4.64
N LEU A 570 5.75 -14.65 4.64
CA LEU A 570 6.44 -13.54 5.32
C LEU A 570 5.73 -13.03 6.57
#